data_AF-A6WAK3-F1
#
_entry.id   AF-A6WAK3-F1
#
_cell.length_a   1.000
_cell.length_b   1.000
_cell.length_c   1.000
_cell.angle_alpha   90.00
_cell.angle_beta   90.00
_cell.angle_gamma   90.00
#
_symmetry.space_group_name_H-M   'P 1'
#
loop_
_entity.id
_entity.type
_entity.pdbx_description
1 polymer ?
#
loop_
_entity_poly.entity_id
_entity_poly.type
_entity_poly.pdbx_seq_one_letter_code
_entity_poly.pdbx_strand_id
1 'polypeptide(L)'
;MQLVYEGRMAVSYFQAYLSAGDVPDDYEAAFAGQVNGLAGGQLLGHLTLLVGVHTGDVGLRVLLCDEPPPVGPEWEDLVETTFTPQWPEAVLAGCLSDAVCDLYLDQPSYRARFSAQGIDAGRDADVVMADEPLVDHYELVLWPAPPAPDAIVRVGSETARYRHRMQDPAFARAARTSATWGETLLPSQRLLDVFDAPWLVELDRDLAEDLAAAEPGVQRAVAYWAAQWACTRTGVDRVDWIAAVLHSLREDRSLPALFHDPDALYARLDDSLPDPDGEASAVNGYPRSRTAYAVSSIVEAASTDPLDAVVSTLKQVHEAIGQEHADAFLAQVREELTRLRRELTERFGVGHVADHRPPFTEPDPLEKVPEGMDPEEYFDLCREWGVQDGEQLPSARLLAVGGRASSVGRRHRELAEALAVMPAGEQRAVAVWAARQACTLAGLAGRDWVEDALHAAAAGGPLPPLWNDPDQVLAKVFPADEGDEEDEEQVEYSGSYISWDDEEVHEPYAPEVVALDALQQSALPDPAEAVMGAVDALSLGHEKPRTVLEDVHRRLSAGDHTQQ
;
A
#
# COMPACT_ATOMS: atom_id res chain seq x y z
N MET A 1 20.01 -23.32 -18.93
CA MET A 1 18.55 -23.28 -19.23
C MET A 1 17.84 -24.35 -18.41
N GLN A 2 17.04 -23.91 -17.45
CA GLN A 2 16.25 -24.70 -16.53
C GLN A 2 14.78 -24.34 -16.73
N LEU A 3 13.93 -25.35 -16.91
CA LEU A 3 12.48 -25.18 -16.83
C LEU A 3 12.10 -25.18 -15.35
N VAL A 4 11.57 -24.06 -14.87
CA VAL A 4 11.15 -23.90 -13.48
C VAL A 4 9.69 -24.29 -13.32
N TYR A 5 8.85 -23.86 -14.25
CA TYR A 5 7.42 -24.12 -14.22
C TYR A 5 6.83 -24.22 -15.63
N GLU A 6 5.84 -25.10 -15.79
CA GLU A 6 4.97 -25.17 -16.96
C GLU A 6 3.59 -25.67 -16.53
N GLY A 7 2.56 -24.87 -16.72
CA GLY A 7 1.21 -25.21 -16.24
C GLY A 7 0.22 -24.05 -16.33
N ARG A 8 -0.85 -24.15 -15.53
CA ARG A 8 -1.88 -23.14 -15.40
C ARG A 8 -1.55 -22.20 -14.23
N MET A 9 -1.62 -20.90 -14.48
CA MET A 9 -1.58 -19.89 -13.44
C MET A 9 -2.96 -19.26 -13.32
N ALA A 10 -3.56 -19.37 -12.13
CA ALA A 10 -4.75 -18.60 -11.79
C ALA A 10 -4.37 -17.13 -11.68
N VAL A 11 -5.22 -16.24 -12.19
CA VAL A 11 -5.04 -14.78 -12.16
C VAL A 11 -6.35 -14.08 -11.81
N SER A 12 -6.23 -12.89 -11.24
CA SER A 12 -7.31 -11.91 -11.12
C SER A 12 -6.81 -10.54 -11.61
N TYR A 13 -7.73 -9.68 -12.03
CA TYR A 13 -7.43 -8.31 -12.47
C TYR A 13 -6.36 -8.19 -13.56
N PHE A 14 -6.21 -9.19 -14.43
CA PHE A 14 -5.18 -9.24 -15.48
C PHE A 14 -3.74 -9.29 -14.96
N GLN A 15 -3.50 -9.66 -13.70
CA GLN A 15 -2.22 -9.43 -13.03
C GLN A 15 -1.58 -10.73 -12.52
N ALA A 16 -0.26 -10.77 -12.65
CA ALA A 16 0.61 -11.72 -11.97
C ALA A 16 1.91 -11.03 -11.52
N TYR A 17 2.57 -11.58 -10.52
CA TYR A 17 3.69 -10.96 -9.82
C TYR A 17 4.81 -11.96 -9.58
N LEU A 18 6.03 -11.59 -9.94
CA LEU A 18 7.23 -12.22 -9.41
C LEU A 18 7.77 -11.32 -8.28
N SER A 19 7.71 -11.84 -7.06
CA SER A 19 8.09 -11.12 -5.84
C SER A 19 9.28 -11.79 -5.18
N ALA A 20 10.34 -11.03 -4.99
CA ALA A 20 11.57 -11.37 -4.30
C ALA A 20 11.95 -10.25 -3.32
N GLY A 21 10.94 -9.67 -2.66
CA GLY A 21 10.99 -8.45 -1.86
C GLY A 21 9.59 -8.04 -1.41
N ASP A 22 9.47 -6.82 -0.90
CA ASP A 22 8.17 -6.26 -0.51
C ASP A 22 7.23 -6.10 -1.71
N VAL A 23 5.94 -6.37 -1.50
CA VAL A 23 4.90 -6.20 -2.52
C VAL A 23 4.41 -4.74 -2.48
N PRO A 24 4.34 -4.03 -3.63
CA PRO A 24 3.89 -2.64 -3.66
C PRO A 24 2.38 -2.49 -3.50
N ASP A 25 1.95 -1.36 -2.93
CA ASP A 25 0.53 -0.98 -2.80
C ASP A 25 -0.14 -0.66 -4.15
N ASP A 26 0.64 -0.13 -5.10
CA ASP A 26 0.20 0.20 -6.46
C ASP A 26 1.09 -0.50 -7.49
N TYR A 27 0.51 -1.43 -8.25
CA TYR A 27 1.23 -2.16 -9.29
C TYR A 27 1.66 -1.23 -10.45
N GLU A 28 0.98 -0.11 -10.68
CA GLU A 28 1.33 0.83 -11.77
C GLU A 28 2.72 1.44 -11.54
N ALA A 29 3.14 1.58 -10.28
CA ALA A 29 4.47 2.07 -9.92
C ALA A 29 5.61 1.21 -10.50
N ALA A 30 5.37 -0.09 -10.71
CA ALA A 30 6.33 -1.00 -11.36
C ALA A 30 6.64 -0.64 -12.81
N PHE A 31 5.80 0.17 -13.46
CA PHE A 31 5.96 0.63 -14.84
C PHE A 31 6.54 2.04 -14.95
N ALA A 32 6.82 2.73 -13.83
CA ALA A 32 7.22 4.14 -13.82
C ALA A 32 8.45 4.41 -14.73
N GLY A 33 8.26 5.22 -15.78
CA GLY A 33 9.34 5.57 -16.71
C GLY A 33 9.68 4.51 -17.76
N GLN A 34 9.01 3.36 -17.77
CA GLN A 34 9.14 2.36 -18.83
C GLN A 34 8.35 2.75 -20.09
N VAL A 35 8.75 2.20 -21.23
CA VAL A 35 7.99 2.34 -22.49
C VAL A 35 7.05 1.16 -22.75
N ASN A 36 7.38 0.00 -22.20
CA ASN A 36 6.56 -1.19 -22.27
C ASN A 36 5.51 -1.20 -21.15
N GLY A 37 4.38 -1.84 -21.42
CA GLY A 37 3.23 -1.89 -20.52
C GLY A 37 2.77 -3.30 -20.20
N LEU A 38 3.62 -4.32 -20.43
CA LEU A 38 3.28 -5.72 -20.15
C LEU A 38 4.11 -6.31 -19.01
N ALA A 39 5.34 -5.81 -18.79
CA ALA A 39 6.21 -6.22 -17.71
C ALA A 39 6.82 -4.99 -17.00
N GLY A 40 6.38 -4.74 -15.76
CA GLY A 40 6.82 -3.63 -14.91
C GLY A 40 7.91 -4.08 -13.94
N GLY A 41 9.16 -3.65 -14.13
CA GLY A 41 10.30 -4.11 -13.33
C GLY A 41 11.08 -3.00 -12.63
N GLN A 42 10.48 -1.83 -12.44
CA GLN A 42 11.16 -0.65 -11.87
C GLN A 42 11.28 -0.70 -10.35
N LEU A 43 10.48 -1.53 -9.69
CA LEU A 43 10.50 -1.68 -8.25
C LEU A 43 11.49 -2.78 -7.86
N LEU A 44 12.31 -2.50 -6.85
CA LEU A 44 13.21 -3.49 -6.27
C LEU A 44 12.40 -4.66 -5.72
N GLY A 45 12.81 -5.88 -6.02
CA GLY A 45 12.16 -7.10 -5.56
C GLY A 45 10.82 -7.41 -6.22
N HIS A 46 10.32 -6.60 -7.16
CA HIS A 46 8.98 -6.80 -7.72
C HIS A 46 8.93 -6.68 -9.24
N LEU A 47 8.28 -7.65 -9.90
CA LEU A 47 7.98 -7.63 -11.33
C LEU A 47 6.49 -7.89 -11.56
N THR A 48 5.80 -6.87 -12.04
CA THR A 48 4.40 -6.95 -12.45
C THR A 48 4.28 -7.46 -13.88
N LEU A 49 3.43 -8.46 -14.11
CA LEU A 49 3.13 -9.04 -15.41
C LEU A 49 1.65 -8.85 -15.72
N LEU A 50 1.34 -8.25 -16.88
CA LEU A 50 -0.04 -8.06 -17.32
C LEU A 50 -0.43 -9.08 -18.38
N VAL A 51 -1.50 -9.81 -18.10
CA VAL A 51 -2.08 -10.86 -18.96
C VAL A 51 -3.39 -10.39 -19.60
N GLY A 52 -4.01 -11.27 -20.40
CA GLY A 52 -5.20 -11.01 -21.20
C GLY A 52 -6.47 -11.35 -20.46
N VAL A 53 -6.56 -12.54 -19.87
CA VAL A 53 -7.69 -12.96 -19.02
C VAL A 53 -7.79 -12.07 -17.78
N HIS A 54 -9.01 -11.61 -17.44
CA HIS A 54 -9.25 -10.84 -16.20
C HIS A 54 -9.21 -11.77 -15.00
N THR A 55 -10.01 -12.85 -15.01
CA THR A 55 -10.14 -13.79 -13.90
C THR A 55 -10.15 -15.24 -14.39
N GLY A 56 -9.33 -16.10 -13.78
CA GLY A 56 -9.28 -17.51 -14.12
C GLY A 56 -7.88 -17.96 -14.52
N ASP A 57 -7.76 -18.95 -15.40
CA ASP A 57 -6.47 -19.57 -15.72
C ASP A 57 -5.85 -19.08 -17.02
N VAL A 58 -4.53 -18.86 -16.99
CA VAL A 58 -3.68 -18.66 -18.16
C VAL A 58 -2.64 -19.77 -18.28
N GLY A 59 -2.15 -20.01 -19.50
CA GLY A 59 -1.00 -20.90 -19.69
C GLY A 59 0.30 -20.18 -19.37
N LEU A 60 1.14 -20.74 -18.50
CA LEU A 60 2.40 -20.14 -18.10
C LEU A 60 3.56 -21.12 -18.22
N ARG A 61 4.68 -20.63 -18.75
CA ARG A 61 5.98 -21.30 -18.73
C ARG A 61 7.05 -20.37 -18.17
N VAL A 62 7.89 -20.87 -17.27
CA VAL A 62 8.96 -20.09 -16.61
C VAL A 62 10.30 -20.75 -16.84
N LEU A 63 11.25 -19.99 -17.40
CA LEU A 63 12.60 -20.44 -17.73
C LEU A 63 13.65 -19.59 -17.02
N LEU A 64 14.64 -20.26 -16.41
CA LEU A 64 15.85 -19.62 -15.90
C LEU A 64 17.05 -20.03 -16.78
N CYS A 65 17.72 -19.05 -17.36
CA CYS A 65 18.77 -19.25 -18.35
C CYS A 65 20.08 -18.56 -17.94
N ASP A 66 21.21 -19.07 -18.43
CA ASP A 66 22.52 -18.44 -18.22
C ASP A 66 22.76 -17.28 -19.21
N GLU A 67 22.12 -17.33 -20.37
CA GLU A 67 22.23 -16.40 -21.48
C GLU A 67 20.86 -16.19 -22.15
N PRO A 68 20.63 -15.07 -22.86
CA PRO A 68 19.37 -14.80 -23.55
C PRO A 68 19.02 -15.91 -24.56
N PRO A 69 17.88 -16.59 -24.43
CA PRO A 69 17.47 -17.58 -25.44
C PRO A 69 17.04 -16.89 -26.74
N PRO A 70 17.05 -17.59 -27.88
CA PRO A 70 16.49 -17.07 -29.13
C PRO A 70 14.98 -16.80 -28.99
N VAL A 71 14.49 -15.77 -29.66
CA VAL A 71 13.06 -15.42 -29.68
C VAL A 71 12.31 -16.35 -30.64
N GLY A 72 11.32 -17.08 -30.13
CA GLY A 72 10.44 -17.94 -30.93
C GLY A 72 9.49 -17.16 -31.85
N PRO A 73 9.15 -17.68 -33.05
CA PRO A 73 8.13 -17.07 -33.91
C PRO A 73 6.69 -17.22 -33.38
N GLU A 74 6.44 -18.10 -32.41
CA GLU A 74 5.13 -18.39 -31.83
C GLU A 74 4.56 -17.26 -30.96
N TRP A 75 5.43 -16.48 -30.34
CA TRP A 75 5.07 -15.36 -29.46
C TRP A 75 4.72 -14.11 -30.27
N GLU A 76 3.53 -13.56 -30.06
CA GLU A 76 3.04 -12.41 -30.84
C GLU A 76 3.48 -11.07 -30.22
N ASP A 77 3.52 -11.01 -28.89
CA ASP A 77 4.02 -9.87 -28.12
C ASP A 77 5.22 -10.30 -27.29
N LEU A 78 6.23 -9.42 -27.23
CA LEU A 78 7.42 -9.62 -26.43
C LEU A 78 7.92 -8.30 -25.89
N VAL A 79 8.14 -8.26 -24.59
CA VAL A 79 8.81 -7.15 -23.90
C VAL A 79 9.98 -7.69 -23.11
N GLU A 80 10.95 -6.82 -22.86
CA GLU A 80 12.03 -7.10 -21.95
C GLU A 80 12.19 -5.95 -20.96
N THR A 81 12.43 -6.29 -19.70
CA THR A 81 12.78 -5.32 -18.65
C THR A 81 13.83 -5.91 -17.72
N THR A 82 14.36 -5.09 -16.83
CA THR A 82 15.24 -5.55 -15.74
C THR A 82 14.38 -5.96 -14.55
N PHE A 83 14.73 -7.06 -13.90
CA PHE A 83 14.22 -7.44 -12.60
C PHE A 83 15.39 -7.50 -11.61
N THR A 84 15.27 -6.80 -10.50
CA THR A 84 16.31 -6.72 -9.47
C THR A 84 15.77 -7.37 -8.21
N PRO A 85 16.12 -8.62 -7.90
CA PRO A 85 15.64 -9.27 -6.68
C PRO A 85 16.21 -8.58 -5.44
N GLN A 86 15.41 -8.45 -4.38
CA GLN A 86 15.87 -7.99 -3.07
C GLN A 86 16.39 -9.17 -2.24
N TRP A 87 15.76 -10.34 -2.41
CA TRP A 87 16.14 -11.61 -1.81
C TRP A 87 16.35 -12.69 -2.89
N PRO A 88 17.19 -13.71 -2.65
CA PRO A 88 17.37 -14.81 -3.58
C PRO A 88 16.09 -15.61 -3.82
N GLU A 89 15.28 -15.79 -2.79
CA GLU A 89 14.00 -16.48 -2.87
C GLU A 89 12.97 -15.56 -3.54
N ALA A 90 12.37 -16.06 -4.62
CA ALA A 90 11.33 -15.36 -5.34
C ALA A 90 10.13 -16.27 -5.56
N VAL A 91 8.94 -15.70 -5.44
CA VAL A 91 7.67 -16.40 -5.64
C VAL A 91 6.95 -15.78 -6.83
N LEU A 92 6.45 -16.62 -7.73
CA LEU A 92 5.56 -16.20 -8.81
C LEU A 92 4.13 -16.59 -8.46
N ALA A 93 3.22 -15.61 -8.47
CA ALA A 93 1.81 -15.82 -8.18
C ALA A 93 0.91 -14.96 -9.08
N GLY A 94 -0.32 -15.39 -9.30
CA GLY A 94 -1.36 -14.50 -9.81
C GLY A 94 -1.85 -13.53 -8.75
N CYS A 95 -2.44 -12.40 -9.16
CA CYS A 95 -3.09 -11.51 -8.21
C CYS A 95 -4.25 -12.23 -7.50
N LEU A 96 -4.30 -12.12 -6.17
CA LEU A 96 -5.26 -12.81 -5.29
C LEU A 96 -5.29 -14.34 -5.49
N SER A 97 -4.16 -14.93 -5.90
CA SER A 97 -4.04 -16.36 -6.17
C SER A 97 -2.82 -16.94 -5.43
N ASP A 98 -2.84 -18.25 -5.23
CA ASP A 98 -1.73 -18.95 -4.57
C ASP A 98 -0.44 -18.89 -5.40
N ALA A 99 0.68 -19.11 -4.71
CA ALA A 99 1.99 -19.26 -5.35
C ALA A 99 1.96 -20.39 -6.38
N VAL A 100 2.48 -20.10 -7.57
CA VAL A 100 2.54 -21.03 -8.71
C VAL A 100 3.89 -21.75 -8.74
N CYS A 101 4.97 -21.03 -8.46
CA CYS A 101 6.29 -21.62 -8.29
C CYS A 101 7.25 -20.72 -7.50
N ASP A 102 8.24 -21.37 -6.90
CA ASP A 102 9.39 -20.74 -6.27
C ASP A 102 10.58 -20.70 -7.24
N LEU A 103 11.36 -19.63 -7.14
CA LEU A 103 12.61 -19.43 -7.87
C LEU A 103 13.72 -19.06 -6.89
N TYR A 104 14.95 -19.47 -7.23
CA TYR A 104 16.15 -19.03 -6.54
C TYR A 104 17.01 -18.19 -7.49
N LEU A 105 17.19 -16.93 -7.15
CA LEU A 105 17.75 -15.85 -7.98
C LEU A 105 18.98 -15.24 -7.29
N ASP A 106 20.12 -15.92 -7.43
CA ASP A 106 21.37 -15.59 -6.74
C ASP A 106 22.20 -14.45 -7.34
N GLN A 107 21.71 -13.81 -8.41
CA GLN A 107 22.37 -12.68 -9.07
C GLN A 107 21.72 -11.35 -8.69
N PRO A 108 22.48 -10.24 -8.66
CA PRO A 108 21.94 -8.94 -8.27
C PRO A 108 20.94 -8.37 -9.29
N SER A 109 20.86 -8.91 -10.50
CA SER A 109 19.98 -8.41 -11.56
C SER A 109 19.78 -9.47 -12.64
N TYR A 110 18.55 -9.55 -13.13
CA TYR A 110 18.14 -10.40 -14.23
C TYR A 110 17.50 -9.56 -15.32
N ARG A 111 17.76 -9.92 -16.58
CA ARG A 111 16.89 -9.49 -17.67
C ARG A 111 15.69 -10.44 -17.69
N ALA A 112 14.50 -9.86 -17.63
CA ALA A 112 13.25 -10.56 -17.78
C ALA A 112 12.70 -10.33 -19.18
N ARG A 113 12.40 -11.42 -19.90
CA ARG A 113 11.61 -11.39 -21.14
C ARG A 113 10.25 -11.98 -20.86
N PHE A 114 9.22 -11.20 -21.11
CA PHE A 114 7.84 -11.63 -21.02
C PHE A 114 7.25 -11.71 -22.42
N SER A 115 6.85 -12.92 -22.80
CA SER A 115 6.33 -13.24 -24.13
C SER A 115 4.88 -13.68 -23.99
N ALA A 116 4.01 -13.18 -24.84
CA ALA A 116 2.58 -13.49 -24.82
C ALA A 116 2.09 -14.00 -26.17
N GLN A 117 1.07 -14.85 -26.12
CA GLN A 117 0.32 -15.35 -27.27
C GLN A 117 -1.16 -15.44 -26.88
N GLY A 118 -2.05 -14.91 -27.70
CA GLY A 118 -3.49 -14.96 -27.50
C GLY A 118 -4.03 -13.90 -26.53
N ILE A 119 -3.27 -12.84 -26.21
CA ILE A 119 -3.66 -11.86 -25.18
C ILE A 119 -4.98 -11.14 -25.51
N ASP A 120 -5.26 -10.87 -26.79
CA ASP A 120 -6.55 -10.31 -27.22
C ASP A 120 -7.69 -11.32 -27.00
N ALA A 121 -7.46 -12.61 -27.24
CA ALA A 121 -8.46 -13.65 -27.00
C ALA A 121 -8.74 -13.85 -25.50
N GLY A 122 -7.71 -13.75 -24.66
CA GLY A 122 -7.85 -13.72 -23.20
C GLY A 122 -8.69 -12.52 -22.74
N ARG A 123 -8.40 -11.33 -23.27
CA ARG A 123 -9.16 -10.12 -22.94
C ARG A 123 -10.62 -10.19 -23.37
N ASP A 124 -10.89 -10.76 -24.54
CA ASP A 124 -12.27 -10.95 -25.03
C ASP A 124 -13.03 -12.04 -24.25
N ALA A 125 -12.33 -13.05 -23.74
CA ALA A 125 -12.92 -14.10 -22.93
C ALA A 125 -13.31 -13.58 -21.53
N ASP A 126 -12.52 -12.65 -20.98
CA ASP A 126 -12.66 -12.04 -19.64
C ASP A 126 -12.47 -13.04 -18.49
N VAL A 127 -13.22 -14.15 -18.50
CA VAL A 127 -13.16 -15.24 -17.52
C VAL A 127 -12.85 -16.58 -18.19
N VAL A 128 -11.91 -17.34 -17.61
CA VAL A 128 -11.55 -18.70 -18.09
C VAL A 128 -11.44 -19.66 -16.91
N MET A 129 -12.38 -20.59 -16.78
CA MET A 129 -12.40 -21.51 -15.63
C MET A 129 -11.43 -22.69 -15.79
N ALA A 130 -11.15 -23.40 -14.70
CA ALA A 130 -10.14 -24.45 -14.65
C ALA A 130 -10.35 -25.63 -15.63
N ASP A 131 -11.59 -25.90 -16.02
CA ASP A 131 -11.96 -26.96 -16.98
C ASP A 131 -12.05 -26.45 -18.44
N GLU A 132 -11.92 -25.15 -18.66
CA GLU A 132 -12.02 -24.53 -19.97
C GLU A 132 -10.67 -24.51 -20.71
N PRO A 133 -10.66 -24.55 -22.05
CA PRO A 133 -9.42 -24.42 -22.82
C PRO A 133 -8.77 -23.05 -22.58
N LEU A 134 -7.47 -23.05 -22.31
CA LEU A 134 -6.66 -21.83 -22.20
C LEU A 134 -6.66 -21.09 -23.54
N VAL A 135 -6.90 -19.78 -23.48
CA VAL A 135 -7.00 -18.90 -24.66
C VAL A 135 -5.79 -18.00 -24.85
N ASP A 136 -5.06 -17.73 -23.77
CA ASP A 136 -3.79 -17.02 -23.77
C ASP A 136 -2.69 -17.81 -23.04
N HIS A 137 -1.46 -17.61 -23.51
CA HIS A 137 -0.27 -18.32 -23.05
C HIS A 137 0.89 -17.34 -22.91
N TYR A 138 1.73 -17.57 -21.90
CA TYR A 138 2.83 -16.70 -21.51
C TYR A 138 4.11 -17.47 -21.26
N GLU A 139 5.24 -16.85 -21.58
CA GLU A 139 6.56 -17.32 -21.19
C GLU A 139 7.33 -16.19 -20.50
N LEU A 140 7.74 -16.46 -19.26
CA LEU A 140 8.68 -15.62 -18.52
C LEU A 140 10.06 -16.27 -18.58
N VAL A 141 11.03 -15.58 -19.16
CA VAL A 141 12.43 -16.01 -19.18
C VAL A 141 13.27 -15.02 -18.38
N LEU A 142 14.04 -15.53 -17.43
CA LEU A 142 15.03 -14.77 -16.67
C LEU A 142 16.44 -15.22 -17.06
N TRP A 143 17.37 -14.27 -17.22
CA TRP A 143 18.80 -14.58 -17.28
C TRP A 143 19.64 -13.48 -16.61
N PRO A 144 20.77 -13.83 -15.99
CA PRO A 144 21.66 -12.84 -15.38
C PRO A 144 22.10 -11.78 -16.39
N ALA A 145 21.88 -10.52 -16.06
CA ALA A 145 22.32 -9.40 -16.90
C ALA A 145 22.41 -8.11 -16.07
N PRO A 146 23.34 -7.19 -16.39
CA PRO A 146 23.31 -5.85 -15.83
C PRO A 146 21.99 -5.13 -16.13
N PRO A 147 21.54 -4.23 -15.24
CA PRO A 147 20.36 -3.40 -15.50
C PRO A 147 20.47 -2.65 -16.83
N ALA A 148 19.39 -2.68 -17.59
CA ALA A 148 19.25 -1.98 -18.86
C ALA A 148 17.82 -1.48 -19.05
N PRO A 149 17.62 -0.41 -19.84
CA PRO A 149 16.29 0.10 -20.15
C PRO A 149 15.37 -1.01 -20.69
N ASP A 150 14.08 -0.87 -20.42
CA ASP A 150 13.09 -1.78 -20.97
C ASP A 150 12.98 -1.63 -22.50
N ALA A 151 12.47 -2.66 -23.15
CA ALA A 151 12.35 -2.70 -24.59
C ALA A 151 11.09 -3.44 -25.01
N ILE A 152 10.38 -2.85 -25.98
CA ILE A 152 9.34 -3.53 -26.74
C ILE A 152 10.02 -4.26 -27.89
N VAL A 153 10.11 -5.59 -27.82
CA VAL A 153 10.80 -6.42 -28.82
C VAL A 153 9.86 -6.78 -29.98
N ARG A 154 8.59 -7.07 -29.67
CA ARG A 154 7.56 -7.40 -30.67
C ARG A 154 6.18 -6.99 -30.15
N VAL A 155 5.32 -6.51 -31.05
CA VAL A 155 3.92 -6.20 -30.73
C VAL A 155 2.99 -6.66 -31.86
N GLY A 156 2.19 -7.67 -31.59
CA GLY A 156 1.19 -8.26 -32.47
C GLY A 156 -0.23 -7.85 -32.10
N SER A 157 -0.56 -7.85 -30.81
CA SER A 157 -1.94 -7.68 -30.31
C SER A 157 -2.37 -6.22 -30.17
N GLU A 158 -3.68 -5.98 -30.14
CA GLU A 158 -4.23 -4.66 -29.82
C GLU A 158 -4.11 -4.35 -28.32
N THR A 159 -4.27 -5.36 -27.46
CA THR A 159 -4.13 -5.23 -26.01
C THR A 159 -2.72 -4.78 -25.62
N ALA A 160 -1.67 -5.40 -26.17
CA ALA A 160 -0.30 -4.97 -25.91
C ALA A 160 -0.04 -3.53 -26.40
N ARG A 161 -0.51 -3.18 -27.61
CA ARG A 161 -0.41 -1.79 -28.12
C ARG A 161 -1.08 -0.80 -27.19
N TYR A 162 -2.27 -1.10 -26.71
CA TYR A 162 -3.00 -0.26 -25.76
C TYR A 162 -2.20 -0.09 -24.46
N ARG A 163 -1.72 -1.19 -23.88
CA ARG A 163 -0.93 -1.18 -22.64
C ARG A 163 0.38 -0.39 -22.76
N HIS A 164 1.07 -0.49 -23.89
CA HIS A 164 2.26 0.32 -24.16
C HIS A 164 1.91 1.81 -24.28
N ARG A 165 0.79 2.16 -24.92
CA ARG A 165 0.35 3.56 -25.00
C ARG A 165 -0.08 4.13 -23.66
N MET A 166 -0.58 3.31 -22.73
CA MET A 166 -0.88 3.74 -21.36
C MET A 166 0.37 4.22 -20.59
N GLN A 167 1.57 3.93 -21.08
CA GLN A 167 2.81 4.48 -20.51
C GLN A 167 3.08 5.95 -20.95
N ASP A 168 2.36 6.46 -21.95
CA ASP A 168 2.35 7.89 -22.28
C ASP A 168 1.34 8.60 -21.36
N PRO A 169 1.80 9.50 -20.45
CA PRO A 169 0.92 10.19 -19.51
C PRO A 169 -0.22 10.96 -20.18
N ALA A 170 0.00 11.50 -21.38
CA ALA A 170 -1.03 12.23 -22.11
C ALA A 170 -2.12 11.28 -22.62
N PHE A 171 -1.73 10.10 -23.12
CA PHE A 171 -2.67 9.08 -23.55
C PHE A 171 -3.41 8.46 -22.36
N ALA A 172 -2.71 8.14 -21.26
CA ALA A 172 -3.31 7.60 -20.05
C ALA A 172 -4.36 8.55 -19.47
N ARG A 173 -4.04 9.85 -19.37
CA ARG A 173 -5.00 10.89 -18.95
C ARG A 173 -6.21 10.92 -19.88
N ALA A 174 -6.00 10.97 -21.20
CA ALA A 174 -7.10 10.99 -22.17
C ALA A 174 -7.98 9.73 -22.11
N ALA A 175 -7.38 8.55 -21.91
CA ALA A 175 -8.09 7.28 -21.80
C ALA A 175 -8.93 7.22 -20.51
N ARG A 176 -8.37 7.62 -19.35
CA ARG A 176 -9.11 7.74 -18.07
C ARG A 176 -10.25 8.73 -18.18
N THR A 177 -10.01 9.89 -18.79
CA THR A 177 -11.05 10.89 -19.07
C THR A 177 -12.17 10.30 -19.94
N SER A 178 -11.83 9.62 -21.03
CA SER A 178 -12.84 9.00 -21.91
C SER A 178 -13.63 7.89 -21.21
N ALA A 179 -12.98 7.05 -20.41
CA ALA A 179 -13.64 5.99 -19.64
C ALA A 179 -14.63 6.56 -18.61
N THR A 180 -14.27 7.67 -17.98
CA THR A 180 -15.10 8.31 -16.95
C THR A 180 -16.24 9.16 -17.54
N TRP A 181 -15.98 9.87 -18.64
CA TRP A 181 -16.85 10.94 -19.15
C TRP A 181 -17.50 10.64 -20.52
N GLY A 182 -17.04 9.60 -21.21
CA GLY A 182 -17.39 9.32 -22.60
C GLY A 182 -16.79 10.33 -23.61
N GLU A 183 -17.09 10.13 -24.90
CA GLU A 183 -16.43 10.90 -25.98
C GLU A 183 -17.14 12.20 -26.39
N THR A 184 -18.39 12.43 -25.95
CA THR A 184 -19.29 13.36 -26.68
C THR A 184 -19.45 14.73 -26.03
N LEU A 185 -19.37 14.86 -24.69
CA LEU A 185 -19.54 16.15 -24.00
C LEU A 185 -18.78 16.18 -22.66
N LEU A 186 -17.46 16.43 -22.73
CA LEU A 186 -16.64 16.64 -21.54
C LEU A 186 -17.10 17.88 -20.76
N PRO A 187 -17.10 17.84 -19.41
CA PRO A 187 -17.30 19.04 -18.60
C PRO A 187 -16.09 19.99 -18.70
N SER A 188 -16.17 21.15 -18.05
CA SER A 188 -15.03 22.07 -17.99
C SER A 188 -13.77 21.43 -17.41
N GLN A 189 -12.60 21.93 -17.81
CA GLN A 189 -11.28 21.39 -17.40
C GLN A 189 -11.16 21.25 -15.88
N ARG A 190 -11.75 22.18 -15.11
CA ARG A 190 -11.72 22.16 -13.65
C ARG A 190 -12.46 20.96 -13.05
N LEU A 191 -13.53 20.48 -13.68
CA LEU A 191 -14.28 19.31 -13.22
C LEU A 191 -13.61 18.00 -13.62
N LEU A 192 -12.79 18.00 -14.68
CA LEU A 192 -12.02 16.81 -15.08
C LEU A 192 -10.96 16.40 -14.04
N ASP A 193 -10.51 17.36 -13.23
CA ASP A 193 -9.46 17.16 -12.23
C ASP A 193 -10.05 16.88 -10.81
N VAL A 194 -11.38 16.79 -10.67
CA VAL A 194 -12.07 16.51 -9.39
C VAL A 194 -12.62 15.08 -9.40
N PHE A 195 -12.15 14.24 -8.48
CA PHE A 195 -12.47 12.81 -8.43
C PHE A 195 -13.98 12.55 -8.35
N ASP A 196 -14.68 13.31 -7.49
CA ASP A 196 -16.12 13.19 -7.29
C ASP A 196 -16.97 13.98 -8.29
N ALA A 197 -16.40 14.65 -9.30
CA ALA A 197 -17.23 15.37 -10.27
C ALA A 197 -18.22 14.50 -11.09
N PRO A 198 -17.93 13.23 -11.46
CA PRO A 198 -18.79 12.44 -12.32
C PRO A 198 -20.23 12.30 -11.84
N TRP A 199 -20.45 11.99 -10.55
CA TRP A 199 -21.80 11.79 -10.00
C TRP A 199 -22.65 13.07 -10.11
N LEU A 200 -22.05 14.24 -9.82
CA LEU A 200 -22.78 15.50 -9.84
C LEU A 200 -23.10 15.94 -11.26
N VAL A 201 -22.20 15.71 -12.22
CA VAL A 201 -22.46 16.03 -13.63
C VAL A 201 -23.52 15.12 -14.24
N GLU A 202 -23.57 13.85 -13.82
CA GLU A 202 -24.62 12.90 -14.23
C GLU A 202 -25.99 13.34 -13.71
N LEU A 203 -26.08 13.75 -12.45
CA LEU A 203 -27.34 14.21 -11.85
C LEU A 203 -27.74 15.62 -12.31
N ASP A 204 -26.80 16.55 -12.34
CA ASP A 204 -27.04 17.96 -12.62
C ASP A 204 -25.77 18.67 -13.15
N ARG A 205 -25.50 18.47 -14.44
CA ARG A 205 -24.39 19.13 -15.16
C ARG A 205 -24.37 20.65 -15.02
N ASP A 206 -25.53 21.31 -15.11
CA ASP A 206 -25.58 22.77 -15.07
C ASP A 206 -25.16 23.29 -13.69
N LEU A 207 -25.58 22.60 -12.62
CA LEU A 207 -25.13 22.93 -11.27
C LEU A 207 -23.62 22.68 -11.10
N ALA A 208 -23.09 21.57 -11.62
CA ALA A 208 -21.67 21.27 -11.56
C ALA A 208 -20.83 22.37 -12.25
N GLU A 209 -21.24 22.80 -13.44
CA GLU A 209 -20.57 23.88 -14.18
C GLU A 209 -20.72 25.25 -13.47
N ASP A 210 -21.89 25.53 -12.89
CA ASP A 210 -22.11 26.75 -12.11
C ASP A 210 -21.23 26.81 -10.85
N LEU A 211 -21.00 25.66 -10.20
CA LEU A 211 -20.07 25.52 -9.07
C LEU A 211 -18.61 25.68 -9.53
N ALA A 212 -18.23 25.03 -10.63
CA ALA A 212 -16.88 25.15 -11.20
C ALA A 212 -16.54 26.58 -11.64
N ALA A 213 -17.53 27.33 -12.11
CA ALA A 213 -17.40 28.73 -12.50
C ALA A 213 -17.48 29.73 -11.31
N ALA A 214 -17.89 29.28 -10.12
CA ALA A 214 -17.97 30.13 -8.94
C ALA A 214 -16.58 30.53 -8.42
N GLU A 215 -16.47 31.70 -7.78
CA GLU A 215 -15.24 32.09 -7.12
C GLU A 215 -14.88 31.12 -5.97
N PRO A 216 -13.59 30.86 -5.70
CA PRO A 216 -13.14 29.94 -4.65
C PRO A 216 -13.83 30.12 -3.30
N GLY A 217 -13.93 31.36 -2.80
CA GLY A 217 -14.61 31.59 -1.52
C GLY A 217 -16.13 31.38 -1.55
N VAL A 218 -16.76 31.41 -2.72
CA VAL A 218 -18.17 31.00 -2.89
C VAL A 218 -18.28 29.48 -2.82
N GLN A 219 -17.39 28.75 -3.50
CA GLN A 219 -17.33 27.27 -3.42
C GLN A 219 -17.17 26.81 -1.97
N ARG A 220 -16.23 27.43 -1.22
CA ARG A 220 -16.05 27.21 0.23
C ARG A 220 -17.31 27.47 1.05
N ALA A 221 -17.95 28.61 0.81
CA ALA A 221 -19.14 28.98 1.57
C ALA A 221 -20.29 27.98 1.35
N VAL A 222 -20.41 27.45 0.13
CA VAL A 222 -21.39 26.40 -0.19
C VAL A 222 -21.00 25.07 0.47
N ALA A 223 -19.72 24.67 0.45
CA ALA A 223 -19.23 23.48 1.15
C ALA A 223 -19.53 23.54 2.66
N TYR A 224 -19.18 24.66 3.32
CA TYR A 224 -19.50 24.88 4.73
C TYR A 224 -21.00 24.82 5.00
N TRP A 225 -21.82 25.49 4.17
CA TRP A 225 -23.26 25.46 4.31
C TRP A 225 -23.81 24.03 4.20
N ALA A 226 -23.34 23.26 3.22
CA ALA A 226 -23.78 21.88 2.99
C ALA A 226 -23.43 20.97 4.19
N ALA A 227 -22.20 21.06 4.71
CA ALA A 227 -21.78 20.30 5.89
C ALA A 227 -22.60 20.66 7.14
N GLN A 228 -22.82 21.97 7.37
CA GLN A 228 -23.68 22.44 8.46
C GLN A 228 -25.14 21.96 8.29
N TRP A 229 -25.65 22.00 7.06
CA TRP A 229 -27.00 21.56 6.73
C TRP A 229 -27.18 20.07 7.04
N ALA A 230 -26.23 19.22 6.63
CA ALA A 230 -26.25 17.79 6.90
C ALA A 230 -26.22 17.50 8.40
N CYS A 231 -25.30 18.15 9.13
CA CYS A 231 -25.19 17.98 10.58
C CYS A 231 -26.45 18.44 11.34
N THR A 232 -27.10 19.50 10.88
CA THR A 232 -28.36 20.00 11.47
C THR A 232 -29.50 19.02 11.21
N ARG A 233 -29.53 18.40 10.02
CA ARG A 233 -30.57 17.47 9.62
C ARG A 233 -30.50 16.14 10.38
N THR A 234 -29.29 15.64 10.63
CA THR A 234 -29.05 14.45 11.47
C THR A 234 -29.06 14.77 12.97
N GLY A 235 -29.05 16.05 13.35
CA GLY A 235 -29.10 16.52 14.73
C GLY A 235 -27.77 16.42 15.49
N VAL A 236 -26.68 16.09 14.80
CA VAL A 236 -25.33 15.99 15.38
C VAL A 236 -24.65 17.33 15.58
N ASP A 237 -25.20 18.40 15.00
CA ASP A 237 -24.81 19.78 15.29
C ASP A 237 -24.96 20.16 16.77
N ARG A 238 -25.76 19.41 17.54
CA ARG A 238 -25.96 19.61 18.98
C ARG A 238 -24.91 18.93 19.85
N VAL A 239 -24.02 18.14 19.25
CA VAL A 239 -22.94 17.47 19.97
C VAL A 239 -21.78 18.44 20.10
N ASP A 240 -21.36 18.72 21.35
CA ASP A 240 -20.45 19.82 21.67
C ASP A 240 -19.16 19.84 20.84
N TRP A 241 -18.55 18.68 20.60
CA TRP A 241 -17.32 18.58 19.82
C TRP A 241 -17.54 18.79 18.32
N ILE A 242 -18.68 18.37 17.76
CA ILE A 242 -19.07 18.62 16.36
C ILE A 242 -19.41 20.09 16.16
N ALA A 243 -20.15 20.70 17.09
CA ALA A 243 -20.47 22.13 17.08
C ALA A 243 -19.20 23.00 17.08
N ALA A 244 -18.20 22.63 17.89
CA ALA A 244 -16.90 23.30 17.93
C ALA A 244 -16.13 23.18 16.61
N VAL A 245 -16.21 22.04 15.93
CA VAL A 245 -15.55 21.81 14.65
C VAL A 245 -16.24 22.58 13.53
N LEU A 246 -17.57 22.56 13.44
CA LEU A 246 -18.32 23.38 12.49
C LEU A 246 -18.02 24.87 12.66
N HIS A 247 -17.89 25.35 13.90
CA HIS A 247 -17.45 26.72 14.15
C HIS A 247 -16.01 26.97 13.66
N SER A 248 -15.10 26.00 13.79
CA SER A 248 -13.72 26.12 13.30
C SER A 248 -13.65 26.11 11.77
N LEU A 249 -14.45 25.26 11.11
CA LEU A 249 -14.61 25.24 9.66
C LEU A 249 -15.13 26.59 9.13
N ARG A 250 -16.10 27.21 9.84
CA ARG A 250 -16.63 28.54 9.48
C ARG A 250 -15.59 29.66 9.57
N GLU A 251 -14.73 29.61 10.58
CA GLU A 251 -13.68 30.59 10.84
C GLU A 251 -12.39 30.29 10.06
N ASP A 252 -12.45 29.32 9.15
CA ASP A 252 -11.34 28.89 8.32
C ASP A 252 -10.09 28.44 9.11
N ARG A 253 -10.33 27.78 10.24
CA ARG A 253 -9.29 27.21 11.11
C ARG A 253 -9.05 25.74 10.78
N SER A 254 -7.83 25.27 11.00
CA SER A 254 -7.48 23.85 10.89
C SER A 254 -8.40 23.00 11.77
N LEU A 255 -8.82 21.85 11.24
CA LEU A 255 -9.63 20.89 11.98
C LEU A 255 -8.82 20.26 13.13
N PRO A 256 -9.46 19.84 14.24
CA PRO A 256 -8.80 19.11 15.30
C PRO A 256 -8.17 17.80 14.81
N ALA A 257 -7.11 17.32 15.49
CA ALA A 257 -6.38 16.09 15.16
C ALA A 257 -7.28 14.88 14.87
N LEU A 258 -8.38 14.74 15.61
CA LEU A 258 -9.39 13.70 15.42
C LEU A 258 -9.93 13.62 13.98
N PHE A 259 -10.03 14.73 13.26
CA PHE A 259 -10.58 14.76 11.89
C PHE A 259 -9.52 14.53 10.82
N HIS A 260 -8.25 14.38 11.21
CA HIS A 260 -7.14 13.98 10.32
C HIS A 260 -6.86 12.47 10.41
N ASP A 261 -7.57 11.77 11.30
CA ASP A 261 -7.46 10.34 11.54
C ASP A 261 -8.86 9.71 11.35
N PRO A 262 -9.13 9.13 10.16
CA PRO A 262 -10.42 8.53 9.85
C PRO A 262 -10.83 7.47 10.87
N ASP A 263 -9.91 6.62 11.30
CA ASP A 263 -10.20 5.50 12.20
C ASP A 263 -10.57 5.99 13.60
N ALA A 264 -9.81 6.94 14.13
CA ALA A 264 -10.13 7.57 15.41
C ALA A 264 -11.45 8.36 15.35
N LEU A 265 -11.75 8.98 14.21
CA LEU A 265 -13.03 9.65 13.98
C LEU A 265 -14.17 8.64 14.02
N TYR A 266 -14.10 7.56 13.23
CA TYR A 266 -15.17 6.56 13.13
C TYR A 266 -15.36 5.77 14.42
N ALA A 267 -14.29 5.37 15.11
CA ALA A 267 -14.39 4.75 16.43
C ALA A 267 -15.15 5.62 17.44
N ARG A 268 -14.97 6.95 17.36
CA ARG A 268 -15.71 7.89 18.20
C ARG A 268 -17.17 8.06 17.78
N LEU A 269 -17.48 7.91 16.49
CA LEU A 269 -18.85 8.00 15.96
C LEU A 269 -19.71 6.81 16.42
N ASP A 270 -19.16 5.60 16.42
CA ASP A 270 -19.84 4.36 16.85
C ASP A 270 -20.20 4.36 18.34
N ASP A 271 -19.37 4.97 19.19
CA ASP A 271 -19.59 5.00 20.64
C ASP A 271 -20.62 6.06 21.11
N SER A 272 -20.94 7.07 20.29
CA SER A 272 -21.41 8.36 20.82
C SER A 272 -22.65 8.99 20.17
N LEU A 273 -23.09 8.56 18.99
CA LEU A 273 -24.08 9.33 18.23
C LEU A 273 -25.47 8.67 18.15
N PRO A 274 -26.56 9.46 18.28
CA PRO A 274 -27.89 8.98 17.96
C PRO A 274 -27.97 8.67 16.46
N ASP A 275 -28.40 7.46 16.10
CA ASP A 275 -28.85 7.14 14.75
C ASP A 275 -30.38 6.99 14.76
N PRO A 276 -31.13 8.08 14.56
CA PRO A 276 -32.59 8.04 14.59
C PRO A 276 -33.22 7.44 13.32
N ASP A 277 -32.47 7.31 12.22
CA ASP A 277 -33.03 7.04 10.89
C ASP A 277 -32.53 5.73 10.22
N GLY A 278 -31.52 5.05 10.79
CA GLY A 278 -31.06 3.73 10.35
C GLY A 278 -30.06 3.75 9.18
N GLU A 279 -29.57 2.55 8.82
CA GLU A 279 -28.50 2.27 7.86
C GLU A 279 -28.64 3.06 6.54
N ALA A 280 -27.55 3.71 6.10
CA ALA A 280 -27.40 4.23 4.74
C ALA A 280 -26.68 3.20 3.85
N SER A 281 -26.58 3.49 2.55
CA SER A 281 -25.97 2.59 1.57
C SER A 281 -24.52 2.26 1.93
N ALA A 282 -24.15 0.99 1.71
CA ALA A 282 -22.78 0.52 1.88
C ALA A 282 -21.87 1.11 0.79
N VAL A 283 -20.77 1.71 1.21
CA VAL A 283 -19.64 2.04 0.33
C VAL A 283 -18.53 1.05 0.69
N ASN A 284 -17.98 0.37 -0.31
CA ASN A 284 -16.94 -0.67 -0.15
C ASN A 284 -17.31 -1.81 0.80
N GLY A 285 -18.61 -2.14 0.94
CA GLY A 285 -19.07 -3.24 1.80
C GLY A 285 -19.28 -2.86 3.27
N TYR A 286 -18.93 -1.64 3.69
CA TYR A 286 -19.16 -1.15 5.05
C TYR A 286 -20.51 -0.44 5.16
N PRO A 287 -21.46 -0.92 5.99
CA PRO A 287 -22.69 -0.18 6.27
C PRO A 287 -22.35 1.10 7.03
N ARG A 288 -22.57 2.25 6.41
CA ARG A 288 -22.39 3.56 7.06
C ARG A 288 -23.73 4.10 7.53
N SER A 289 -23.77 4.67 8.72
CA SER A 289 -24.97 5.40 9.19
C SER A 289 -25.09 6.74 8.46
N ARG A 290 -26.31 7.26 8.33
CA ARG A 290 -26.55 8.62 7.79
C ARG A 290 -25.79 9.69 8.57
N THR A 291 -25.61 9.46 9.86
CA THR A 291 -24.82 10.28 10.77
C THR A 291 -23.33 10.28 10.42
N ALA A 292 -22.76 9.12 10.07
CA ALA A 292 -21.36 9.03 9.64
C ALA A 292 -21.11 9.91 8.40
N TYR A 293 -21.97 9.81 7.38
CA TYR A 293 -21.86 10.66 6.18
C TYR A 293 -21.98 12.16 6.49
N ALA A 294 -22.86 12.55 7.41
CA ALA A 294 -22.96 13.95 7.84
C ALA A 294 -21.66 14.44 8.49
N VAL A 295 -20.96 13.61 9.27
CA VAL A 295 -19.66 13.98 9.86
C VAL A 295 -18.54 13.94 8.83
N SER A 296 -18.51 12.97 7.92
CA SER A 296 -17.53 12.93 6.82
C SER A 296 -17.62 14.17 5.94
N SER A 297 -18.82 14.74 5.75
CA SER A 297 -19.01 16.00 5.01
C SER A 297 -18.21 17.19 5.60
N ILE A 298 -17.89 17.17 6.91
CA ILE A 298 -17.05 18.20 7.54
C ILE A 298 -15.59 18.06 7.10
N VAL A 299 -15.11 16.83 6.93
CA VAL A 299 -13.75 16.52 6.45
C VAL A 299 -13.62 16.99 5.01
N GLU A 300 -14.56 16.60 4.14
CA GLU A 300 -14.55 17.02 2.73
C GLU A 300 -14.64 18.54 2.57
N ALA A 301 -15.47 19.21 3.39
CA ALA A 301 -15.59 20.66 3.34
C ALA A 301 -14.27 21.37 3.70
N ALA A 302 -13.36 20.66 4.36
CA ALA A 302 -12.02 21.15 4.70
C ALA A 302 -10.93 20.79 3.68
N SER A 303 -11.24 20.09 2.57
CA SER A 303 -10.26 19.77 1.51
C SER A 303 -9.52 21.00 1.00
N THR A 304 -8.30 20.88 0.49
CA THR A 304 -7.50 22.06 0.14
C THR A 304 -7.97 22.72 -1.17
N ASP A 305 -8.45 21.97 -2.15
CA ASP A 305 -9.05 22.55 -3.36
C ASP A 305 -10.52 22.96 -3.08
N PRO A 306 -10.92 24.23 -3.33
CA PRO A 306 -12.28 24.70 -3.04
C PRO A 306 -13.38 24.04 -3.89
N LEU A 307 -13.07 23.64 -5.12
CA LEU A 307 -14.03 22.97 -5.99
C LEU A 307 -14.22 21.51 -5.57
N ASP A 308 -13.11 20.81 -5.28
CA ASP A 308 -13.14 19.47 -4.69
C ASP A 308 -13.93 19.47 -3.38
N ALA A 309 -13.63 20.41 -2.47
CA ALA A 309 -14.32 20.52 -1.19
C ALA A 309 -15.84 20.64 -1.34
N VAL A 310 -16.34 21.48 -2.25
CA VAL A 310 -17.79 21.60 -2.45
C VAL A 310 -18.38 20.34 -3.10
N VAL A 311 -17.73 19.77 -4.11
CA VAL A 311 -18.25 18.59 -4.83
C VAL A 311 -18.29 17.35 -3.92
N SER A 312 -17.20 17.06 -3.22
CA SER A 312 -17.11 15.91 -2.30
C SER A 312 -18.01 16.10 -1.08
N THR A 313 -18.13 17.32 -0.54
CA THR A 313 -19.11 17.59 0.53
C THR A 313 -20.53 17.28 0.06
N LEU A 314 -20.94 17.77 -1.12
CA LEU A 314 -22.29 17.53 -1.64
C LEU A 314 -22.56 16.03 -1.86
N LYS A 315 -21.55 15.24 -2.21
CA LYS A 315 -21.65 13.78 -2.32
C LYS A 315 -21.95 13.15 -0.96
N GLN A 316 -21.19 13.50 0.06
CA GLN A 316 -21.44 12.96 1.42
C GLN A 316 -22.82 13.37 1.93
N VAL A 317 -23.28 14.60 1.65
CA VAL A 317 -24.64 15.02 2.02
C VAL A 317 -25.70 14.23 1.24
N HIS A 318 -25.47 13.96 -0.05
CA HIS A 318 -26.36 13.13 -0.86
C HIS A 318 -26.51 11.72 -0.27
N GLU A 319 -25.41 11.09 0.13
CA GLU A 319 -25.43 9.78 0.79
C GLU A 319 -26.13 9.82 2.15
N ALA A 320 -25.95 10.90 2.93
CA ALA A 320 -26.60 11.07 4.23
C ALA A 320 -28.13 11.18 4.14
N ILE A 321 -28.68 11.73 3.05
CA ILE A 321 -30.13 11.95 2.89
C ILE A 321 -30.84 10.88 2.07
N GLY A 322 -30.10 10.06 1.32
CA GLY A 322 -30.67 9.06 0.42
C GLY A 322 -31.22 9.65 -0.88
N GLN A 323 -31.38 8.77 -1.89
CA GLN A 323 -31.79 9.15 -3.24
C GLN A 323 -33.18 9.81 -3.28
N GLU A 324 -34.09 9.45 -2.38
CA GLU A 324 -35.45 10.01 -2.30
C GLU A 324 -35.50 11.52 -2.03
N HIS A 325 -34.41 12.11 -1.58
CA HIS A 325 -34.30 13.52 -1.22
C HIS A 325 -33.30 14.30 -2.08
N ALA A 326 -32.66 13.65 -3.05
CA ALA A 326 -31.62 14.23 -3.89
C ALA A 326 -32.07 15.48 -4.64
N ASP A 327 -33.19 15.42 -5.39
CA ASP A 327 -33.68 16.54 -6.19
C ASP A 327 -33.98 17.78 -5.35
N ALA A 328 -34.62 17.57 -4.19
CA ALA A 328 -34.96 18.65 -3.27
C ALA A 328 -33.71 19.29 -2.66
N PHE A 329 -32.68 18.49 -2.38
CA PHE A 329 -31.40 18.98 -1.90
C PHE A 329 -30.64 19.77 -2.97
N LEU A 330 -30.50 19.25 -4.18
CA LEU A 330 -29.82 19.96 -5.28
C LEU A 330 -30.50 21.29 -5.63
N ALA A 331 -31.84 21.35 -5.53
CA ALA A 331 -32.57 22.62 -5.65
C ALA A 331 -32.17 23.64 -4.56
N GLN A 332 -32.00 23.20 -3.31
CA GLN A 332 -31.52 24.07 -2.23
C GLN A 332 -30.08 24.52 -2.46
N VAL A 333 -29.22 23.63 -2.97
CA VAL A 333 -27.83 23.99 -3.33
C VAL A 333 -27.81 25.12 -4.36
N ARG A 334 -28.67 25.08 -5.39
CA ARG A 334 -28.78 26.16 -6.40
C ARG A 334 -29.22 27.49 -5.80
N GLU A 335 -30.21 27.47 -4.91
CA GLU A 335 -30.67 28.67 -4.20
C GLU A 335 -29.56 29.27 -3.35
N GLU A 336 -28.83 28.42 -2.62
CA GLU A 336 -27.76 28.84 -1.72
C GLU A 336 -26.50 29.30 -2.44
N LEU A 337 -26.11 28.63 -3.53
CA LEU A 337 -25.06 29.12 -4.44
C LEU A 337 -25.38 30.52 -4.94
N THR A 338 -26.62 30.74 -5.38
CA THR A 338 -27.07 32.06 -5.86
C THR A 338 -27.05 33.10 -4.74
N ARG A 339 -27.53 32.75 -3.55
CA ARG A 339 -27.57 33.63 -2.37
C ARG A 339 -26.16 34.01 -1.92
N LEU A 340 -25.27 33.04 -1.73
CA LEU A 340 -23.90 33.22 -1.26
C LEU A 340 -23.05 33.97 -2.27
N ARG A 341 -23.19 33.68 -3.57
CA ARG A 341 -22.52 34.45 -4.63
C ARG A 341 -22.89 35.93 -4.55
N ARG A 342 -24.18 36.25 -4.38
CA ARG A 342 -24.64 37.64 -4.23
C ARG A 342 -24.09 38.30 -2.96
N GLU A 343 -24.24 37.66 -1.81
CA GLU A 343 -23.82 38.22 -0.51
C GLU A 343 -22.31 38.47 -0.44
N LEU A 344 -21.51 37.52 -0.92
CA LEU A 344 -20.05 37.65 -0.91
C LEU A 344 -19.57 38.66 -1.95
N THR A 345 -20.22 38.74 -3.11
CA THR A 345 -19.94 39.78 -4.10
C THR A 345 -20.27 41.18 -3.56
N GLU A 346 -21.38 41.36 -2.85
CA GLU A 346 -21.73 42.63 -2.21
C GLU A 346 -20.73 43.02 -1.11
N ARG A 347 -20.23 42.04 -0.35
CA ARG A 347 -19.31 42.26 0.77
C ARG A 347 -17.87 42.53 0.34
N PHE A 348 -17.38 41.85 -0.69
CA PHE A 348 -15.96 41.84 -1.07
C PHE A 348 -15.68 42.37 -2.48
N GLY A 349 -16.72 42.56 -3.31
CA GLY A 349 -16.59 42.96 -4.72
C GLY A 349 -16.45 41.75 -5.66
N VAL A 350 -16.78 41.97 -6.95
CA VAL A 350 -16.68 40.94 -8.00
C VAL A 350 -15.23 40.47 -8.15
N GLY A 351 -15.00 39.16 -8.11
CA GLY A 351 -13.66 38.56 -8.29
C GLY A 351 -12.72 38.71 -7.09
N HIS A 352 -13.20 39.19 -5.93
CA HIS A 352 -12.39 39.41 -4.72
C HIS A 352 -12.73 38.46 -3.56
N VAL A 353 -13.55 37.44 -3.79
CA VAL A 353 -13.85 36.42 -2.78
C VAL A 353 -12.71 35.40 -2.74
N ALA A 354 -11.58 35.83 -2.18
CA ALA A 354 -10.40 34.99 -2.01
C ALA A 354 -10.65 33.92 -0.94
N ASP A 355 -10.18 32.71 -1.20
CA ASP A 355 -9.94 31.73 -0.13
C ASP A 355 -8.75 32.24 0.70
N HIS A 356 -8.90 32.27 2.04
CA HIS A 356 -7.83 32.70 2.93
C HIS A 356 -6.87 31.55 3.24
N ARG A 357 -7.24 30.31 2.89
CA ARG A 357 -6.28 29.20 2.84
C ARG A 357 -5.26 29.47 1.75
N PRO A 358 -3.97 29.18 1.99
CA PRO A 358 -3.02 29.15 0.89
C PRO A 358 -3.60 28.24 -0.19
N PRO A 359 -3.57 28.65 -1.47
CA PRO A 359 -3.90 27.72 -2.55
C PRO A 359 -3.05 26.47 -2.36
N PHE A 360 -3.57 25.31 -2.74
CA PHE A 360 -2.74 24.14 -2.95
C PHE A 360 -1.80 24.45 -4.13
N THR A 361 -0.72 25.16 -3.85
CA THR A 361 0.58 24.67 -4.27
C THR A 361 0.78 23.44 -3.43
N GLU A 362 0.66 22.26 -4.04
CA GLU A 362 1.47 21.13 -3.64
C GLU A 362 2.83 21.75 -3.29
N PRO A 363 3.27 21.76 -2.01
CA PRO A 363 4.58 22.27 -1.71
C PRO A 363 5.48 21.53 -2.66
N ASP A 364 6.28 22.27 -3.45
CA ASP A 364 7.23 21.63 -4.36
C ASP A 364 7.88 20.52 -3.53
N PRO A 365 7.73 19.24 -3.88
CA PRO A 365 8.22 18.16 -3.05
C PRO A 365 9.70 18.40 -2.69
N LEU A 366 10.40 19.13 -3.56
CA LEU A 366 11.76 19.62 -3.44
C LEU A 366 12.00 20.67 -2.34
N GLU A 367 11.01 21.47 -1.92
CA GLU A 367 11.15 22.43 -0.80
C GLU A 367 11.27 21.74 0.57
N LYS A 368 10.83 20.48 0.68
CA LYS A 368 10.93 19.67 1.90
C LYS A 368 12.22 18.85 1.96
N VAL A 369 12.92 18.71 0.83
CA VAL A 369 14.20 17.99 0.75
C VAL A 369 15.26 18.76 1.54
N PRO A 370 15.92 18.15 2.54
CA PRO A 370 17.00 18.79 3.27
C PRO A 370 18.07 19.35 2.33
N GLU A 371 18.57 20.57 2.59
CA GLU A 371 19.58 21.20 1.74
C GLU A 371 20.77 20.26 1.47
N GLY A 372 20.96 19.88 0.21
CA GLY A 372 22.07 19.02 -0.24
C GLY A 372 21.77 17.52 -0.31
N MET A 373 20.54 17.09 0.00
CA MET A 373 20.05 15.73 -0.22
C MET A 373 19.42 15.62 -1.61
N ASP A 374 19.59 14.46 -2.26
CA ASP A 374 18.92 14.20 -3.53
C ASP A 374 17.41 13.97 -3.30
N PRO A 375 16.52 14.58 -4.12
CA PRO A 375 15.08 14.42 -3.93
C PRO A 375 14.56 12.98 -4.04
N GLU A 376 15.11 12.20 -4.97
CA GLU A 376 14.72 10.80 -5.17
C GLU A 376 15.10 9.99 -3.92
N GLU A 377 16.32 10.19 -3.42
CA GLU A 377 16.80 9.62 -2.16
C GLU A 377 15.92 10.01 -0.96
N TYR A 378 15.50 11.27 -0.87
CA TYR A 378 14.61 11.74 0.21
C TYR A 378 13.25 11.04 0.19
N PHE A 379 12.60 10.94 -0.98
CA PHE A 379 11.29 10.30 -1.08
C PHE A 379 11.34 8.79 -0.89
N ASP A 380 12.42 8.15 -1.34
CA ASP A 380 12.65 6.72 -1.08
C ASP A 380 12.81 6.46 0.42
N LEU A 381 13.57 7.30 1.14
CA LEU A 381 13.70 7.22 2.59
C LEU A 381 12.37 7.49 3.31
N CYS A 382 11.58 8.48 2.88
CA CYS A 382 10.25 8.72 3.46
C CYS A 382 9.34 7.50 3.32
N ARG A 383 9.34 6.87 2.13
CA ARG A 383 8.54 5.68 1.84
C ARG A 383 8.99 4.48 2.66
N GLU A 384 10.28 4.18 2.66
CA GLU A 384 10.86 3.06 3.42
C GLU A 384 10.57 3.17 4.93
N TRP A 385 10.60 4.38 5.46
CA TRP A 385 10.47 4.64 6.89
C TRP A 385 9.07 5.08 7.33
N GLY A 386 8.08 5.08 6.43
CA GLY A 386 6.70 5.49 6.71
C GLY A 386 6.59 6.90 7.28
N VAL A 387 7.50 7.80 6.88
CA VAL A 387 7.57 9.18 7.39
C VAL A 387 6.62 10.03 6.56
N GLN A 388 5.67 10.70 7.22
CA GLN A 388 4.73 11.56 6.53
C GLN A 388 5.39 12.85 6.04
N ASP A 389 4.69 13.50 5.13
CA ASP A 389 5.18 14.60 4.31
C ASP A 389 5.55 15.87 5.12
N GLY A 390 6.79 15.97 5.59
CA GLY A 390 7.30 17.08 6.43
C GLY A 390 7.67 16.67 7.87
N GLU A 391 7.58 15.39 8.20
CA GLU A 391 8.15 14.82 9.42
C GLU A 391 9.67 14.65 9.31
N GLN A 392 10.35 14.59 10.45
CA GLN A 392 11.81 14.50 10.49
C GLN A 392 12.27 13.08 10.12
N LEU A 393 13.15 12.97 9.12
CA LEU A 393 13.78 11.71 8.74
C LEU A 393 14.55 11.06 9.92
N PRO A 394 14.73 9.72 9.89
CA PRO A 394 15.55 8.99 10.84
C PRO A 394 16.96 9.59 10.95
N SER A 395 17.59 9.46 12.11
CA SER A 395 18.97 9.94 12.26
C SER A 395 19.91 9.24 11.26
N ALA A 396 20.94 9.94 10.79
CA ALA A 396 21.95 9.34 9.90
C ALA A 396 22.60 8.08 10.48
N ARG A 397 22.62 7.96 11.82
CA ARG A 397 23.12 6.76 12.50
C ARG A 397 22.16 5.59 12.34
N LEU A 398 20.86 5.83 12.44
CA LEU A 398 19.82 4.83 12.26
C LEU A 398 19.68 4.42 10.77
N LEU A 399 19.77 5.37 9.84
CA LEU A 399 19.81 5.09 8.40
C LEU A 399 20.99 4.20 8.00
N ALA A 400 22.16 4.42 8.61
CA ALA A 400 23.35 3.64 8.35
C ALA A 400 23.30 2.20 8.90
N VAL A 401 22.29 1.84 9.70
CA VAL A 401 22.14 0.46 10.20
C VAL A 401 21.65 -0.47 9.09
N GLY A 402 20.73 -0.03 8.23
CA GLY A 402 20.12 -0.91 7.21
C GLY A 402 19.34 -2.09 7.80
N GLY A 403 19.08 -3.10 6.97
CA GLY A 403 18.35 -4.31 7.38
C GLY A 403 16.93 -4.00 7.86
N ARG A 404 16.52 -4.60 8.99
CA ARG A 404 15.17 -4.43 9.55
C ARG A 404 14.98 -3.15 10.40
N ALA A 405 15.92 -2.21 10.34
CA ALA A 405 15.85 -0.97 11.12
C ALA A 405 14.63 -0.10 10.75
N SER A 406 14.24 -0.06 9.48
CA SER A 406 13.06 0.66 9.00
C SER A 406 11.75 0.03 9.52
N SER A 407 11.69 -1.30 9.61
CA SER A 407 10.56 -2.03 10.21
C SER A 407 10.32 -1.65 11.68
N VAL A 408 11.38 -1.68 12.50
CA VAL A 408 11.31 -1.25 13.91
C VAL A 408 11.02 0.25 14.00
N GLY A 409 11.64 1.06 13.13
CA GLY A 409 11.49 2.52 13.12
C GLY A 409 10.08 2.99 12.79
N ARG A 410 9.40 2.33 11.85
CA ARG A 410 7.99 2.57 11.51
C ARG A 410 7.07 2.33 12.70
N ARG A 411 7.30 1.24 13.43
CA ARG A 411 6.45 0.84 14.57
C ARG A 411 6.79 1.55 15.87
N HIS A 412 8.08 1.85 16.10
CA HIS A 412 8.56 2.51 17.31
C HIS A 412 9.89 3.28 17.09
N ARG A 413 9.79 4.47 16.49
CA ARG A 413 10.93 5.38 16.21
C ARG A 413 11.93 5.56 17.35
N GLU A 414 11.45 5.90 18.55
CA GLU A 414 12.34 6.21 19.68
C GLU A 414 13.20 5.03 20.12
N LEU A 415 12.63 3.81 20.10
CA LEU A 415 13.38 2.58 20.40
C LEU A 415 14.44 2.34 19.33
N ALA A 416 14.09 2.45 18.05
CA ALA A 416 15.04 2.26 16.96
C ALA A 416 16.24 3.24 17.08
N GLU A 417 15.96 4.51 17.34
CA GLU A 417 17.00 5.52 17.58
C GLU A 417 17.89 5.15 18.78
N ALA A 418 17.27 4.73 19.90
CA ALA A 418 18.00 4.30 21.09
C ALA A 418 18.89 3.08 20.84
N LEU A 419 18.39 2.09 20.09
CA LEU A 419 19.14 0.89 19.71
C LEU A 419 20.30 1.24 18.78
N ALA A 420 20.14 2.15 17.82
CA ALA A 420 21.18 2.49 16.84
C ALA A 420 22.40 3.22 17.45
N VAL A 421 22.21 3.98 18.53
CA VAL A 421 23.27 4.72 19.23
C VAL A 421 23.85 3.98 20.43
N MET A 422 23.24 2.87 20.82
CA MET A 422 23.68 2.04 21.95
C MET A 422 25.09 1.45 21.70
N PRO A 423 25.92 1.26 22.75
CA PRO A 423 27.23 0.62 22.60
C PRO A 423 27.09 -0.80 22.01
N ALA A 424 28.00 -1.18 21.11
CA ALA A 424 27.99 -2.47 20.41
C ALA A 424 27.83 -3.70 21.31
N GLY A 425 28.44 -3.68 22.50
CA GLY A 425 28.31 -4.78 23.47
C GLY A 425 26.90 -4.88 24.08
N GLU A 426 26.24 -3.75 24.30
CA GLU A 426 24.86 -3.70 24.77
C GLU A 426 23.88 -4.06 23.66
N GLN A 427 24.09 -3.57 22.43
CA GLN A 427 23.31 -3.98 21.25
C GLN A 427 23.34 -5.51 21.10
N ARG A 428 24.52 -6.12 21.19
CA ARG A 428 24.67 -7.58 21.12
C ARG A 428 23.95 -8.30 22.25
N ALA A 429 24.06 -7.79 23.48
CA ALA A 429 23.39 -8.37 24.64
C ALA A 429 21.85 -8.34 24.46
N VAL A 430 21.31 -7.24 23.94
CA VAL A 430 19.87 -7.09 23.66
C VAL A 430 19.44 -8.01 22.51
N ALA A 431 20.24 -8.13 21.45
CA ALA A 431 19.97 -9.03 20.35
C ALA A 431 19.85 -10.50 20.81
N VAL A 432 20.82 -10.96 21.61
CA VAL A 432 20.83 -12.32 22.17
C VAL A 432 19.70 -12.52 23.17
N TRP A 433 19.39 -11.50 23.97
CA TRP A 433 18.24 -11.54 24.87
C TRP A 433 16.93 -11.71 24.08
N ALA A 434 16.73 -10.96 23.00
CA ALA A 434 15.54 -11.06 22.17
C ALA A 434 15.41 -12.45 21.52
N ALA A 435 16.50 -12.98 20.97
CA ALA A 435 16.55 -14.34 20.44
C ALA A 435 16.24 -15.41 21.50
N ARG A 436 16.76 -15.25 22.72
CA ARG A 436 16.45 -16.15 23.85
C ARG A 436 14.97 -16.07 24.25
N GLN A 437 14.36 -14.89 24.23
CA GLN A 437 12.92 -14.75 24.50
C GLN A 437 12.11 -15.47 23.42
N ALA A 438 12.43 -15.28 22.15
CA ALA A 438 11.78 -15.97 21.04
C ALA A 438 11.90 -17.51 21.18
N CYS A 439 13.10 -18.02 21.49
CA CYS A 439 13.30 -19.45 21.76
C CYS A 439 12.52 -19.97 22.96
N THR A 440 12.30 -19.13 23.97
CA THR A 440 11.51 -19.50 25.16
C THR A 440 10.02 -19.61 24.78
N LEU A 441 9.51 -18.66 23.99
CA LEU A 441 8.13 -18.69 23.47
C LEU A 441 7.89 -19.92 22.60
N ALA A 442 8.88 -20.33 21.80
CA ALA A 442 8.84 -21.52 20.95
C ALA A 442 9.08 -22.85 21.69
N GLY A 443 9.34 -22.85 23.00
CA GLY A 443 9.71 -24.07 23.73
C GLY A 443 11.03 -24.72 23.27
N LEU A 444 11.91 -23.95 22.61
CA LEU A 444 13.22 -24.38 22.13
C LEU A 444 14.36 -24.08 23.11
N ALA A 445 14.10 -23.27 24.15
CA ALA A 445 15.08 -22.92 25.17
C ALA A 445 15.65 -24.17 25.89
N GLY A 446 16.96 -24.17 26.14
CA GLY A 446 17.65 -25.29 26.80
C GLY A 446 18.00 -26.48 25.91
N ARG A 447 17.70 -26.44 24.61
CA ARG A 447 18.23 -27.42 23.64
C ARG A 447 19.71 -27.12 23.36
N ASP A 448 20.58 -28.12 23.43
CA ASP A 448 22.04 -27.94 23.30
C ASP A 448 22.44 -27.15 22.03
N TRP A 449 21.81 -27.45 20.88
CA TRP A 449 22.11 -26.80 19.61
C TRP A 449 21.59 -25.35 19.51
N VAL A 450 20.63 -24.97 20.35
CA VAL A 450 20.13 -23.59 20.50
C VAL A 450 21.02 -22.81 21.46
N GLU A 451 21.43 -23.42 22.57
CA GLU A 451 22.35 -22.78 23.51
C GLU A 451 23.74 -22.53 22.89
N ASP A 452 24.23 -23.47 22.08
CA ASP A 452 25.46 -23.28 21.30
C ASP A 452 25.32 -22.10 20.31
N ALA A 453 24.15 -21.93 19.70
CA ALA A 453 23.85 -20.83 18.79
C ALA A 453 23.79 -19.47 19.51
N LEU A 454 23.07 -19.39 20.64
CA LEU A 454 23.01 -18.21 21.50
C LEU A 454 24.40 -17.84 22.02
N HIS A 455 25.24 -18.81 22.36
CA HIS A 455 26.62 -18.57 22.81
C HIS A 455 27.50 -18.02 21.68
N ALA A 456 27.36 -18.57 20.47
CA ALA A 456 28.06 -18.06 19.29
C ALA A 456 27.63 -16.63 18.94
N ALA A 457 26.32 -16.36 18.95
CA ALA A 457 25.76 -15.03 18.75
C ALA A 457 26.26 -14.03 19.80
N ALA A 458 26.29 -14.40 21.09
CA ALA A 458 26.82 -13.56 22.17
C ALA A 458 28.31 -13.22 22.00
N ALA A 459 29.08 -14.12 21.41
CA ALA A 459 30.48 -13.87 21.07
C ALA A 459 30.67 -13.02 19.81
N GLY A 460 29.59 -12.68 19.09
CA GLY A 460 29.65 -12.01 17.78
C GLY A 460 30.26 -12.90 16.69
N GLY A 461 30.21 -14.22 16.88
CA GLY A 461 30.71 -15.21 15.92
C GLY A 461 29.60 -15.78 15.04
N PRO A 462 29.95 -16.44 13.92
CA PRO A 462 28.97 -17.12 13.08
C PRO A 462 28.29 -18.26 13.84
N LEU A 463 27.03 -18.53 13.49
CA LEU A 463 26.29 -19.64 14.08
C LEU A 463 26.97 -21.00 13.76
N PRO A 464 26.72 -22.03 14.59
CA PRO A 464 27.25 -23.38 14.35
C PRO A 464 26.85 -23.93 12.98
N PRO A 465 27.61 -24.88 12.38
CA PRO A 465 27.38 -25.37 11.02
C PRO A 465 25.96 -25.88 10.71
N LEU A 466 25.25 -26.37 11.72
CA LEU A 466 23.83 -26.75 11.61
C LEU A 466 22.97 -25.60 11.03
N TRP A 467 23.26 -24.36 11.44
CA TRP A 467 22.49 -23.17 11.07
C TRP A 467 22.79 -22.63 9.66
N ASN A 468 23.74 -23.26 8.95
CA ASN A 468 24.01 -22.95 7.54
C ASN A 468 23.10 -23.75 6.58
N ASP A 469 22.26 -24.64 7.11
CA ASP A 469 21.37 -25.50 6.34
C ASP A 469 19.94 -25.40 6.93
N PRO A 470 19.05 -24.60 6.30
CA PRO A 470 17.69 -24.39 6.77
C PRO A 470 16.90 -25.69 6.96
N ASP A 471 17.07 -26.66 6.07
CA ASP A 471 16.35 -27.94 6.11
C ASP A 471 16.74 -28.75 7.36
N GLN A 472 18.03 -28.75 7.72
CA GLN A 472 18.51 -29.44 8.92
C GLN A 472 18.04 -28.79 10.22
N VAL A 473 17.88 -27.46 10.21
CA VAL A 473 17.34 -26.72 11.36
C VAL A 473 15.85 -26.99 11.50
N LEU A 474 15.08 -26.88 10.41
CA LEU A 474 13.64 -27.14 10.40
C LEU A 474 13.33 -28.58 10.81
N ALA A 475 14.07 -29.58 10.32
CA ALA A 475 13.90 -30.98 10.72
C ALA A 475 14.16 -31.25 12.21
N LYS A 476 14.91 -30.39 12.91
CA LYS A 476 15.12 -30.47 14.37
C LYS A 476 14.02 -29.78 15.19
N VAL A 477 13.38 -28.79 14.60
CA VAL A 477 12.28 -28.03 15.21
C VAL A 477 10.97 -28.80 15.02
N PHE A 478 10.74 -29.31 13.82
CA PHE A 478 9.60 -30.12 13.40
C PHE A 478 10.07 -31.54 13.03
N PRO A 479 10.37 -32.41 14.02
CA PRO A 479 10.70 -33.80 13.72
C PRO A 479 9.48 -34.49 13.09
N ALA A 480 9.67 -35.19 11.98
CA ALA A 480 8.62 -35.99 11.36
C ALA A 480 8.05 -36.99 12.37
N ASP A 481 6.74 -36.98 12.57
CA ASP A 481 6.05 -37.95 13.42
C ASP A 481 6.24 -39.37 12.83
N GLU A 482 6.72 -40.33 13.63
CA GLU A 482 6.78 -41.75 13.26
C GLU A 482 5.41 -42.45 13.37
N GLY A 483 4.30 -41.74 13.16
CA GLY A 483 2.94 -42.24 13.37
C GLY A 483 1.99 -41.81 12.27
N ASP A 484 1.57 -42.81 11.48
CA ASP A 484 0.50 -42.80 10.48
C ASP A 484 0.76 -42.02 9.18
N GLU A 485 1.11 -42.79 8.13
CA GLU A 485 1.03 -42.40 6.71
C GLU A 485 -0.45 -42.22 6.29
N GLU A 486 -1.17 -41.27 6.88
CA GLU A 486 -2.51 -40.85 6.46
C GLU A 486 -2.87 -39.56 7.24
N ASP A 487 -2.16 -38.48 6.92
CA ASP A 487 -2.58 -37.07 7.03
C ASP A 487 -1.32 -36.22 6.79
N GLU A 488 -0.92 -36.06 5.51
CA GLU A 488 -0.04 -34.97 5.11
C GLU A 488 -0.82 -33.65 5.32
N GLU A 489 -0.90 -33.18 6.56
CA GLU A 489 -1.19 -31.77 6.82
C GLU A 489 -0.04 -30.99 6.20
N GLN A 490 -0.29 -30.50 4.98
CA GLN A 490 0.50 -29.45 4.36
C GLN A 490 0.66 -28.36 5.41
N VAL A 491 1.91 -28.06 5.78
CA VAL A 491 2.22 -26.82 6.50
C VAL A 491 1.85 -25.71 5.54
N GLU A 492 0.62 -25.21 5.68
CA GLU A 492 0.11 -24.04 5.00
C GLU A 492 0.99 -22.87 5.45
N TYR A 493 1.90 -22.46 4.57
CA TYR A 493 2.54 -21.17 4.67
C TYR A 493 1.41 -20.14 4.49
N SER A 494 0.79 -19.71 5.59
CA SER A 494 -0.13 -18.57 5.58
C SER A 494 0.71 -17.35 5.19
N GLY A 495 0.75 -17.08 3.89
CA GLY A 495 1.07 -15.75 3.40
C GLY A 495 -0.03 -14.83 3.91
N SER A 496 0.34 -13.83 4.71
CA SER A 496 -0.59 -12.84 5.20
C SER A 496 -1.33 -12.21 4.01
N TYR A 497 -2.63 -12.50 3.90
CA TYR A 497 -3.54 -11.79 3.03
C TYR A 497 -3.63 -10.35 3.51
N ILE A 498 -3.52 -9.39 2.60
CA ILE A 498 -4.04 -8.04 2.84
C ILE A 498 -5.56 -8.16 2.68
N SER A 499 -6.27 -8.35 3.79
CA SER A 499 -7.65 -7.90 3.86
C SER A 499 -7.64 -6.37 3.97
N TRP A 500 -8.56 -5.72 3.27
CA TRP A 500 -8.83 -4.28 3.39
C TRP A 500 -9.58 -4.00 4.70
N ASP A 501 -9.02 -4.48 5.82
CA ASP A 501 -9.49 -4.23 7.18
C ASP A 501 -8.48 -3.30 7.87
N ASP A 502 -8.95 -2.12 8.30
CA ASP A 502 -8.18 -1.05 8.98
C ASP A 502 -7.87 -1.36 10.47
N GLU A 503 -7.58 -2.61 10.79
CA GLU A 503 -6.69 -2.93 11.91
C GLU A 503 -5.49 -3.63 11.28
N GLU A 504 -4.24 -3.24 11.59
CA GLU A 504 -3.09 -4.13 11.36
C GLU A 504 -3.36 -5.43 12.16
N VAL A 505 -4.13 -6.35 11.60
CA VAL A 505 -4.29 -7.71 12.08
C VAL A 505 -3.01 -8.40 11.64
N HIS A 506 -1.94 -8.10 12.37
CA HIS A 506 -0.70 -8.83 12.25
C HIS A 506 -0.97 -10.24 12.78
N GLU A 507 -1.19 -11.20 11.87
CA GLU A 507 -1.17 -12.61 12.25
C GLU A 507 0.23 -12.93 12.77
N PRO A 508 0.37 -13.29 14.07
CA PRO A 508 1.67 -13.55 14.65
C PRO A 508 2.31 -14.74 13.94
N TYR A 509 3.57 -14.59 13.55
CA TYR A 509 4.34 -15.71 13.01
C TYR A 509 4.44 -16.83 14.04
N ALA A 510 4.49 -18.07 13.54
CA ALA A 510 4.67 -19.25 14.37
C ALA A 510 5.89 -19.05 15.30
N PRO A 511 5.77 -19.32 16.62
CA PRO A 511 6.83 -19.07 17.59
C PRO A 511 8.18 -19.68 17.20
N GLU A 512 8.15 -20.85 16.57
CA GLU A 512 9.31 -21.56 16.03
C GLU A 512 10.02 -20.75 14.94
N VAL A 513 9.28 -20.20 13.98
CA VAL A 513 9.82 -19.35 12.89
C VAL A 513 10.44 -18.09 13.47
N VAL A 514 9.76 -17.46 14.43
CA VAL A 514 10.23 -16.27 15.16
C VAL A 514 11.53 -16.56 15.90
N ALA A 515 11.64 -17.74 16.53
CA ALA A 515 12.85 -18.15 17.24
C ALA A 515 14.04 -18.38 16.30
N LEU A 516 13.82 -19.02 15.16
CA LEU A 516 14.86 -19.26 14.17
C LEU A 516 15.37 -17.94 13.56
N ASP A 517 14.44 -17.08 13.15
CA ASP A 517 14.76 -15.78 12.57
C ASP A 517 15.49 -14.89 13.59
N ALA A 518 14.95 -14.75 14.82
CA ALA A 518 15.60 -13.94 15.85
C ALA A 518 17.02 -14.42 16.17
N LEU A 519 17.28 -15.73 16.15
CA LEU A 519 18.62 -16.29 16.31
C LEU A 519 19.56 -15.95 15.15
N GLN A 520 19.10 -16.13 13.91
CA GLN A 520 19.87 -15.77 12.72
C GLN A 520 20.21 -14.27 12.70
N GLN A 521 19.22 -13.42 12.96
CA GLN A 521 19.42 -11.97 13.06
C GLN A 521 20.40 -11.63 14.19
N SER A 522 20.28 -12.24 15.37
CA SER A 522 21.16 -11.95 16.52
C SER A 522 22.65 -12.26 16.26
N ALA A 523 22.95 -13.07 15.25
CA ALA A 523 24.29 -13.47 14.86
C ALA A 523 24.89 -12.62 13.71
N LEU A 524 24.16 -11.62 13.21
CA LEU A 524 24.68 -10.74 12.15
C LEU A 524 25.97 -10.03 12.59
N PRO A 525 26.95 -9.84 11.70
CA PRO A 525 28.25 -9.26 12.07
C PRO A 525 28.16 -7.86 12.66
N ASP A 526 27.28 -7.00 12.13
CA ASP A 526 27.04 -5.66 12.68
C ASP A 526 26.12 -5.77 13.93
N PRO A 527 26.59 -5.35 15.12
CA PRO A 527 25.76 -5.36 16.33
C PRO A 527 24.49 -4.51 16.23
N ALA A 528 24.50 -3.43 15.44
CA ALA A 528 23.34 -2.58 15.24
C ALA A 528 22.29 -3.27 14.34
N GLU A 529 22.69 -3.94 13.27
CA GLU A 529 21.80 -4.76 12.46
C GLU A 529 21.24 -5.93 13.27
N ALA A 530 22.11 -6.60 14.04
CA ALA A 530 21.74 -7.76 14.83
C ALA A 530 20.67 -7.46 15.88
N VAL A 531 20.78 -6.32 16.57
CA VAL A 531 19.78 -5.92 17.56
C VAL A 531 18.48 -5.51 16.90
N MET A 532 18.52 -4.81 15.77
CA MET A 532 17.32 -4.43 15.03
C MET A 532 16.57 -5.66 14.52
N GLY A 533 17.27 -6.57 13.84
CA GLY A 533 16.66 -7.78 13.29
C GLY A 533 16.11 -8.71 14.38
N ALA A 534 16.83 -8.92 15.48
CA ALA A 534 16.37 -9.82 16.54
C ALA A 534 15.17 -9.25 17.33
N VAL A 535 15.13 -7.94 17.56
CA VAL A 535 13.99 -7.26 18.21
C VAL A 535 12.78 -7.22 17.28
N ASP A 536 12.99 -6.97 16.00
CA ASP A 536 11.95 -7.01 14.97
C ASP A 536 11.32 -8.40 14.88
N ALA A 537 12.14 -9.45 14.71
CA ALA A 537 11.69 -10.83 14.66
C ALA A 537 10.86 -11.21 15.90
N LEU A 538 11.34 -10.88 17.11
CA LEU A 538 10.60 -11.10 18.35
C LEU A 538 9.23 -10.40 18.35
N SER A 539 9.14 -9.19 17.80
CA SER A 539 7.89 -8.43 17.75
C SER A 539 6.86 -9.06 16.80
N LEU A 540 7.31 -9.66 15.70
CA LEU A 540 6.45 -10.31 14.70
C LEU A 540 5.82 -11.62 15.21
N GLY A 541 6.28 -12.16 16.34
CA GLY A 541 5.62 -13.28 17.01
C GLY A 541 4.44 -12.91 17.90
N HIS A 542 4.02 -11.64 17.91
CA HIS A 542 2.96 -11.15 18.76
C HIS A 542 1.88 -10.45 17.93
N GLU A 543 0.61 -10.67 18.26
CA GLU A 543 -0.56 -10.05 17.59
C GLU A 543 -0.47 -8.52 17.52
N LYS A 544 0.24 -7.92 18.49
CA LYS A 544 0.53 -6.48 18.54
C LYS A 544 2.03 -6.24 18.64
N PRO A 545 2.77 -6.22 17.52
CA PRO A 545 4.22 -6.07 17.52
C PRO A 545 4.71 -4.84 18.29
N ARG A 546 3.97 -3.72 18.18
CA ARG A 546 4.27 -2.48 18.89
C ARG A 546 4.35 -2.65 20.41
N THR A 547 3.48 -3.47 21.01
CA THR A 547 3.48 -3.71 22.46
C THR A 547 4.78 -4.39 22.92
N VAL A 548 5.31 -5.31 22.12
CA VAL A 548 6.60 -5.94 22.39
C VAL A 548 7.72 -4.90 22.33
N LEU A 549 7.72 -4.04 21.31
CA LEU A 549 8.71 -2.97 21.19
C LEU A 549 8.66 -1.99 22.38
N GLU A 550 7.47 -1.58 22.81
CA GLU A 550 7.29 -0.73 24.00
C GLU A 550 7.83 -1.40 25.28
N ASP A 551 7.63 -2.71 25.42
CA ASP A 551 8.17 -3.47 26.55
C ASP A 551 9.70 -3.56 26.52
N VAL A 552 10.29 -3.78 25.34
CA VAL A 552 11.76 -3.73 25.16
C VAL A 552 12.28 -2.34 25.53
N HIS A 553 11.65 -1.28 25.00
CA HIS A 553 12.04 0.09 25.28
C HIS A 553 11.96 0.43 26.77
N ARG A 554 10.92 -0.03 27.45
CA ARG A 554 10.74 0.14 28.90
C ARG A 554 11.85 -0.58 29.70
N ARG A 555 12.23 -1.79 29.31
CA ARG A 555 13.31 -2.57 29.96
C ARG A 555 14.69 -1.94 29.75
N LEU A 556 14.95 -1.41 28.55
CA LEU A 556 16.18 -0.66 28.27
C LEU A 556 16.28 0.59 29.13
N SER A 557 15.17 1.32 29.25
CA SER A 557 15.07 2.53 30.09
C SER A 557 15.23 2.23 31.60
N ALA A 558 14.90 1.02 32.04
CA ALA A 558 15.01 0.58 33.43
C ALA A 558 16.41 0.00 33.79
N GLY A 559 17.26 -0.30 32.81
CA GLY A 559 18.60 -0.88 33.04
C GLY A 559 18.62 -2.38 33.37
N ASP A 560 17.54 -3.12 33.12
CA ASP A 560 17.37 -4.53 33.53
C ASP A 560 17.98 -5.56 32.55
N HIS A 561 18.63 -5.13 31.47
CA HIS A 561 19.09 -6.02 30.39
C HIS A 561 20.39 -6.79 30.70
N THR A 562 21.03 -6.56 31.86
CA THR A 562 22.30 -7.20 32.25
C THR A 562 22.17 -8.35 33.27
N GLN A 563 20.95 -8.74 33.67
CA GLN A 563 20.73 -9.83 34.63
C GLN A 563 19.66 -10.83 34.16
N GLN A 564 20.04 -11.80 33.31
CA GLN A 564 19.66 -13.23 33.40
C GLN A 564 20.26 -14.08 32.28
#